data_AF-A0A7J8W475-F1
#
_entry.id   AF-A0A7J8W475-F1
#
_cell.length_a   1.000
_cell.length_b   1.000
_cell.length_c   1.000
_cell.angle_alpha   90.00
_cell.angle_beta   90.00
_cell.angle_gamma   90.00
#
_symmetry.space_group_name_H-M   'P 1'
#
loop_
_entity.id
_entity.type
_entity.pdbx_description
1 polymer ?
#
loop_
_entity_poly.entity_id
_entity_poly.type
_entity_poly.pdbx_seq_one_letter_code
_entity_poly.pdbx_strand_id
1 'polypeptide(L)' 'MKTTRFDIEKFNGITNFNLWQVLIMTILVQIGLKKVVTEKKPENLDQLEWEELDEKILSTIQLCLANRVL' A
#
# COMPACT_ATOMS: atom_id res chain seq x y z
N MET A 1 5.33 -1.11 -19.02
CA MET A 1 4.47 -1.25 -17.82
C MET A 1 3.57 -0.02 -17.73
N LYS A 2 2.25 -0.18 -17.68
CA LYS A 2 1.34 0.95 -17.41
C LYS A 2 1.47 1.28 -15.92
N THR A 3 2.07 2.41 -15.61
CA THR A 3 2.02 3.01 -14.28
C THR A 3 0.60 3.49 -14.04
N THR A 4 -0.17 2.74 -13.25
CA THR A 4 -1.46 3.20 -12.75
C THR A 4 -1.16 4.33 -11.76
N ARG A 5 -1.21 5.57 -12.24
CA ARG A 5 -1.09 6.76 -11.39
C ARG A 5 -2.42 6.92 -10.66
N PHE A 6 -2.45 6.54 -9.40
CA PHE A 6 -3.52 6.97 -8.51
C PHE A 6 -3.18 8.38 -8.05
N ASP A 7 -4.09 9.33 -8.31
CA ASP A 7 -3.96 10.71 -7.86
C ASP A 7 -4.41 10.79 -6.39
N ILE A 8 -3.67 10.10 -5.50
CA ILE A 8 -3.91 10.17 -4.07
C ILE A 8 -3.15 11.37 -3.53
N GLU A 9 -3.82 12.17 -2.72
CA GLU A 9 -3.12 13.11 -1.87
C GLU A 9 -2.19 12.36 -0.93
N LYS A 10 -0.91 12.76 -0.93
CA LYS A 10 0.09 12.21 -0.02
C LYS A 10 -0.29 12.51 1.42
N PHE A 11 -0.13 11.55 2.32
CA PHE A 11 -0.36 11.80 3.74
C PHE A 11 0.67 12.78 4.28
N ASN A 12 0.17 13.87 4.85
CA ASN A 12 0.95 15.00 5.34
C ASN A 12 0.76 15.22 6.86
N GLY A 13 0.09 14.31 7.57
CA GLY A 13 -0.23 14.45 8.99
C GLY A 13 -1.43 15.36 9.32
N ILE A 14 -1.93 16.14 8.36
CA ILE A 14 -3.09 17.03 8.51
C ILE A 14 -4.36 16.33 8.00
N THR A 15 -4.25 15.62 6.87
CA THR A 15 -5.37 14.87 6.30
C THR A 15 -5.88 13.82 7.29
N ASN A 16 -7.19 13.57 7.30
CA ASN A 16 -7.77 12.55 8.16
C ASN A 16 -7.13 11.19 7.86
N PHE A 17 -6.41 10.63 8.84
CA PHE A 17 -5.68 9.39 8.68
C PHE A 17 -6.58 8.22 8.28
N ASN A 18 -7.79 8.11 8.86
CA ASN A 18 -8.72 7.04 8.52
C ASN A 18 -9.18 7.13 7.06
N LEU A 19 -9.44 8.36 6.57
CA LEU A 19 -9.78 8.57 5.16
C LEU A 19 -8.63 8.19 4.25
N TRP A 20 -7.41 8.62 4.59
CA TRP A 20 -6.22 8.27 3.82
C TRP A 20 -5.96 6.76 3.82
N GLN A 21 -6.11 6.09 4.96
CA GLN A 21 -5.98 4.64 5.08
C GLN A 21 -6.96 3.90 4.19
N VAL A 22 -8.23 4.32 4.14
CA VAL A 22 -9.25 3.71 3.25
C VAL A 22 -8.88 3.84 1.78
N LEU A 23 -8.34 4.99 1.37
CA LEU A 23 -7.87 5.22 -0.01
C LEU A 23 -6.68 4.31 -0.35
N ILE A 24 -5.70 4.19 0.55
CA ILE A 24 -4.55 3.30 0.38
C ILE A 24 -4.99 1.84 0.28
N MET A 25 -5.88 1.38 1.17
CA MET A 25 -6.42 0.02 1.11
C MET A 25 -7.14 -0.25 -0.20
N THR A 26 -7.91 0.71 -0.72
CA THR A 26 -8.58 0.59 -2.02
C THR A 26 -7.58 0.40 -3.16
N ILE A 27 -6.45 1.10 -3.11
CA ILE A 27 -5.42 1.04 -4.15
C ILE A 27 -4.64 -0.25 -4.08
N LEU A 28 -4.28 -0.71 -2.89
CA LEU A 28 -3.67 -2.03 -2.70
C LEU A 28 -4.55 -3.14 -3.30
N VAL A 29 -5.87 -3.04 -3.15
CA VAL A 29 -6.81 -3.95 -3.80
C VAL A 29 -6.76 -3.83 -5.33
N GLN A 30 -6.76 -2.61 -5.87
CA GLN A 30 -6.72 -2.37 -7.33
C GLN A 30 -5.42 -2.84 -7.99
N ILE A 31 -4.28 -2.79 -7.30
CA ILE A 31 -3.00 -3.32 -7.81
C ILE A 31 -2.78 -4.80 -7.53
N GLY A 32 -3.81 -5.51 -7.04
CA GLY A 32 -3.78 -6.96 -6.82
C GLY A 32 -3.10 -7.39 -5.53
N LEU A 33 -2.79 -6.46 -4.61
CA LEU A 33 -2.08 -6.71 -3.35
C LEU A 33 -3.02 -6.97 -2.17
N LYS A 34 -4.32 -7.22 -2.43
CA LYS A 34 -5.34 -7.53 -1.39
C LYS A 34 -4.90 -8.65 -0.42
N LYS A 35 -4.13 -9.63 -0.89
CA LYS A 35 -3.70 -10.80 -0.12
C LYS A 35 -2.74 -10.48 1.03
N VAL A 36 -2.07 -9.33 0.99
CA VAL A 36 -1.06 -8.94 1.99
C VAL A 36 -1.58 -7.92 3.00
N VAL A 37 -2.73 -7.30 2.72
CA VAL A 37 -3.44 -6.39 3.65
C VAL A 37 -3.87 -7.10 4.94
N THR A 38 -3.90 -8.43 4.96
CA THR A 38 -4.36 -9.24 6.10
C THR A 38 -3.28 -9.50 7.16
N GLU A 39 -2.10 -8.88 7.10
CA GLU A 39 -0.94 -8.99 8.03
C GLU A 39 -0.37 -10.41 8.23
N LYS A 40 -1.07 -11.45 7.77
CA LYS A 40 -0.70 -12.85 7.84
C LYS A 40 -0.45 -13.40 6.44
N LYS A 41 0.70 -14.06 6.27
CA LYS A 41 1.02 -14.82 5.06
C LYS A 41 -0.02 -15.94 4.83
N PRO A 42 -0.63 -16.04 3.64
CA PRO A 42 -1.43 -17.20 3.28
C PRO A 42 -0.60 -18.49 3.31
N GLU A 43 -1.16 -19.58 3.84
CA GLU A 43 -0.47 -20.88 3.95
C GLU A 43 -0.04 -21.45 2.59
N ASN A 44 -0.76 -21.07 1.53
CA ASN A 44 -0.58 -21.53 0.16
C ASN A 44 0.28 -20.58 -0.71
N LEU A 45 0.90 -19.56 -0.12
CA LEU A 45 1.78 -18.64 -0.84
C LEU A 45 3.24 -18.95 -0.49
N ASP A 46 4.12 -18.93 -1.48
CA ASP A 46 5.55 -19.12 -1.25
C ASP A 46 6.13 -18.00 -0.36
N GLN A 47 7.21 -18.30 0.37
CA GLN A 47 7.83 -17.33 1.26
C GLN A 47 8.46 -16.16 0.51
N LEU A 48 9.16 -16.44 -0.60
CA LEU A 48 9.78 -15.41 -1.42
C LEU A 48 8.70 -14.55 -2.09
N GLU A 49 7.66 -15.18 -2.64
CA GLU A 49 6.52 -14.46 -3.22
C GLU A 49 5.82 -13.56 -2.20
N TRP A 50 5.71 -14.00 -0.94
CA TRP A 50 5.15 -13.17 0.12
C TRP A 50 6.03 -11.96 0.45
N GLU A 51 7.34 -12.16 0.60
CA GLU A 51 8.30 -11.09 0.92
C GLU A 51 8.33 -10.04 -0.19
N GLU A 52 8.32 -10.45 -1.47
CA GLU A 52 8.24 -9.52 -2.60
C GLU A 52 6.95 -8.69 -2.61
N LEU A 53 5.81 -9.30 -2.24
CA LEU A 53 4.55 -8.58 -2.14
C LEU A 53 4.53 -7.61 -0.94
N ASP A 54 5.13 -8.00 0.19
CA ASP A 54 5.26 -7.17 1.38
C ASP A 54 6.13 -5.93 1.11
N GLU A 55 7.31 -6.12 0.50
CA GLU A 55 8.21 -5.03 0.11
C GLU A 55 7.53 -4.06 -0.88
N LYS A 56 6.73 -4.60 -1.81
CA LYS A 56 5.97 -3.81 -2.77
C LYS A 56 4.86 -2.99 -2.10
N ILE A 57 4.17 -3.54 -1.10
CA ILE A 57 3.20 -2.77 -0.30
C ILE A 57 3.92 -1.65 0.46
N LEU A 58 4.99 -1.98 1.17
CA LEU A 58 5.75 -1.00 1.96
C LEU A 58 6.21 0.17 1.08
N SER A 59 6.80 -0.14 -0.07
CA SER A 59 7.24 0.86 -1.05
C SER A 59 6.06 1.71 -1.56
N THR A 60 4.91 1.10 -1.83
CA THR A 60 3.70 1.81 -2.27
C THR A 60 3.20 2.78 -1.20
N ILE A 61 3.12 2.34 0.06
CA ILE A 61 2.71 3.18 1.20
C ILE A 61 3.67 4.36 1.36
N GLN A 62 4.98 4.12 1.33
CA GLN A 62 6.01 5.16 1.44
C GLN A 62 5.90 6.21 0.33
N LEU A 63 5.60 5.80 -0.91
CA LEU A 63 5.39 6.73 -2.02
C LEU A 63 4.15 7.63 -1.83
N CYS A 64 3.18 7.16 -1.06
CA CYS A 64 1.97 7.90 -0.69
C CYS A 64 2.15 8.78 0.56
N LEU A 65 3.37 8.87 1.13
CA LEU A 65 3.71 9.81 2.19
C LEU A 65 4.29 11.09 1.60
N ALA A 66 4.00 12.23 2.25
CA ALA A 66 4.65 13.50 1.94
C ALA A 66 6.09 13.48 2.44
N ASN A 67 6.98 14.24 1.77
CA ASN A 67 8.41 14.32 2.13
C ASN A 67 8.67 14.84 3.55
N ARG A 68 7.65 15.39 4.21
CA ARG A 68 7.63 15.75 5.62
C ARG A 68 6.47 15.03 6.28
N VAL A 69 6.73 13.85 6.82
CA VAL A 69 6.00 13.36 7.99
C VAL A 69 6.77 13.94 9.19
N LEU A 70 6.56 15.24 9.46
CA LEU A 70 7.06 15.92 10.67
C LEU A 70 5.85 16.23 11.55
#